data_AF-A0AAE1RVV7-F1
#
_entry.id   AF-A0AAE1RVV7-F1
#
_cell.length_a   1.000
_cell.length_b   1.000
_cell.length_c   1.000
_cell.angle_alpha   90.00
_cell.angle_beta   90.00
_cell.angle_gamma   90.00
#
_symmetry.space_group_name_H-M   'P 1'
#
loop_
_entity.id
_entity.type
_entity.pdbx_description
1 polymer ?
#
loop_
_entity_poly.entity_id
_entity_poly.type
_entity_poly.pdbx_seq_one_letter_code
_entity_poly.pdbx_strand_id
1 'polypeptide(L)'
;MDKSSVHDVVLVGGSTRIPKVQQLLQDFFNGTELCKSINPAEAAAYGAAVKAAILSGEGNEKMYKGERARTKDNNWTEEITNDKGRLSKEEIERMVQEAAKYKSEDEELKKKVEAKNALLTT
;
A
#
# COMPACT_ATOMS: atom_id res chain seq x y z
N MET A 1 6.90 -14.55 -22.89
CA MET A 1 5.65 -15.04 -22.26
C MET A 1 4.60 -15.01 -23.35
N ASP A 2 3.93 -16.13 -23.58
CA ASP A 2 2.89 -16.18 -24.62
C ASP A 2 1.64 -15.43 -24.13
N LYS A 3 1.01 -14.60 -24.98
CA LYS A 3 -0.17 -13.82 -24.57
C LYS A 3 -1.35 -14.71 -24.18
N SER A 4 -1.45 -15.90 -24.76
CA SER A 4 -2.48 -16.89 -24.41
C SER A 4 -2.32 -17.49 -23.02
N SER A 5 -1.15 -17.34 -22.40
CA SER A 5 -0.91 -17.81 -21.03
C SER A 5 -1.47 -16.88 -19.94
N VAL A 6 -1.98 -15.70 -20.33
CA VAL A 6 -2.62 -14.74 -19.43
C VAL A 6 -4.10 -15.06 -19.34
N HIS A 7 -4.56 -15.49 -18.16
CA HIS A 7 -5.95 -15.86 -17.90
C HIS A 7 -6.82 -14.63 -17.60
N ASP A 8 -6.29 -13.68 -16.83
CA ASP A 8 -7.02 -12.51 -16.37
C ASP A 8 -6.17 -11.25 -16.49
N VAL A 9 -6.80 -10.14 -16.86
CA VAL A 9 -6.18 -8.80 -16.86
C VAL A 9 -6.86 -7.94 -15.80
N VAL A 10 -6.17 -7.73 -14.68
CA VAL A 10 -6.68 -6.94 -13.55
C VAL A 10 -6.16 -5.50 -13.62
N LEU A 11 -7.06 -4.52 -13.49
CA LEU A 11 -6.73 -3.10 -13.51
C LEU A 11 -6.59 -2.54 -12.09
N VAL A 12 -5.47 -1.89 -11.79
CA VAL A 12 -5.21 -1.24 -10.49
C VAL A 12 -4.68 0.18 -10.73
N GLY A 13 -5.13 1.14 -9.93
CA GLY A 13 -4.74 2.54 -10.01
C GLY A 13 -5.75 3.41 -10.79
N GLY A 14 -5.94 4.66 -10.37
CA GLY A 14 -6.97 5.55 -10.89
C GLY A 14 -6.88 5.82 -12.40
N SER A 15 -5.67 5.91 -12.95
CA SER A 15 -5.43 6.14 -14.38
C SER A 15 -5.95 5.02 -15.29
N THR A 16 -6.15 3.81 -14.75
CA THR A 16 -6.71 2.68 -15.51
C THR A 16 -8.20 2.84 -15.83
N ARG A 17 -8.86 3.87 -15.28
CA ARG A 17 -10.24 4.24 -15.64
C ARG A 17 -10.34 4.92 -17.00
N ILE A 18 -9.23 5.35 -17.59
CA ILE A 18 -9.22 6.01 -18.90
C ILE A 18 -9.66 4.99 -19.97
N PRO A 19 -10.75 5.23 -20.72
CA PRO A 19 -11.27 4.27 -21.70
C PRO A 19 -10.26 3.88 -22.76
N LYS A 20 -9.41 4.82 -23.19
CA LYS A 20 -8.37 4.54 -24.18
C LYS A 20 -7.31 3.57 -23.67
N VAL A 21 -6.95 3.65 -22.39
CA VAL A 21 -6.02 2.70 -21.76
C VAL A 21 -6.62 1.30 -21.75
N GLN A 22 -7.90 1.19 -21.38
CA GLN A 22 -8.62 -0.09 -21.37
C GLN A 22 -8.70 -0.71 -22.77
N GLN A 23 -9.04 0.10 -23.78
CA GLN A 23 -9.09 -0.36 -25.18
C GLN A 23 -7.73 -0.87 -25.65
N LEU A 24 -6.65 -0.12 -25.40
CA LEU A 24 -5.30 -0.52 -25.79
C LEU A 24 -4.88 -1.84 -25.12
N LEU A 25 -5.28 -2.07 -23.86
CA LEU A 25 -5.02 -3.32 -23.16
C LEU A 25 -5.84 -4.48 -23.75
N GLN A 26 -7.11 -4.27 -24.07
CA GLN A 26 -7.93 -5.27 -24.75
C GLN A 26 -7.35 -5.65 -26.10
N ASP A 27 -6.99 -4.66 -26.93
CA ASP A 27 -6.37 -4.88 -28.24
C ASP A 27 -5.04 -5.65 -28.08
N PHE A 28 -4.24 -5.29 -27.07
CA PHE A 28 -2.95 -5.94 -26.81
C PHE A 28 -3.10 -7.40 -26.39
N PHE A 29 -4.13 -7.73 -25.60
CA PHE A 29 -4.45 -9.08 -25.15
C PHE A 29 -5.52 -9.75 -26.03
N ASN A 30 -5.56 -9.44 -27.32
CA ASN A 30 -6.38 -10.14 -28.31
C ASN A 30 -7.89 -10.15 -28.00
N GLY A 31 -8.40 -9.08 -27.40
CA GLY A 31 -9.81 -8.91 -27.06
C GLY A 31 -10.23 -9.49 -25.71
N THR A 32 -9.28 -9.95 -24.88
CA THR A 32 -9.57 -10.46 -23.54
C THR A 32 -10.35 -9.43 -22.71
N GLU A 33 -11.42 -9.89 -22.05
CA GLU A 33 -12.20 -9.05 -21.16
C GLU A 33 -11.37 -8.64 -19.94
N LEU A 34 -11.40 -7.35 -19.61
CA LEU A 34 -10.70 -6.83 -18.44
C LEU A 34 -11.49 -7.18 -17.18
N CYS A 35 -10.81 -7.63 -16.15
CA CYS A 35 -11.42 -7.98 -14.87
C CYS A 35 -11.95 -6.73 -14.17
N LYS A 36 -13.28 -6.71 -13.93
CA LYS A 36 -14.01 -5.59 -13.29
C LYS A 36 -14.49 -5.92 -11.87
N SER A 37 -14.20 -7.11 -11.35
CA SER A 37 -14.63 -7.54 -10.02
C SER A 37 -13.81 -6.92 -8.88
N ILE A 38 -12.66 -6.31 -9.20
CA ILE A 38 -11.75 -5.69 -8.24
C ILE A 38 -11.87 -4.16 -8.36
N ASN A 39 -12.01 -3.47 -7.23
CA ASN A 39 -12.00 -2.01 -7.20
C ASN A 39 -10.56 -1.47 -7.43
N PRO A 40 -10.27 -0.76 -8.55
CA PRO A 40 -8.92 -0.32 -8.88
C PRO A 40 -8.32 0.68 -7.88
N ALA A 41 -9.15 1.39 -7.11
CA ALA A 41 -8.69 2.39 -6.14
C ALA A 41 -8.25 1.77 -4.81
N GLU A 42 -8.85 0.64 -4.43
CA GLU A 42 -8.69 0.05 -3.10
C GLU A 42 -7.85 -1.25 -3.12
N ALA A 43 -7.67 -1.86 -4.28
CA ALA A 43 -6.97 -3.14 -4.42
C ALA A 43 -5.59 -3.16 -3.75
N ALA A 44 -4.83 -2.07 -3.88
CA ALA A 44 -3.51 -1.95 -3.26
C ALA A 44 -3.59 -1.93 -1.72
N ALA A 45 -4.52 -1.16 -1.16
CA ALA A 45 -4.72 -1.07 0.28
C ALA A 45 -5.23 -2.40 0.86
N TYR A 46 -6.15 -3.08 0.16
CA TYR A 46 -6.65 -4.39 0.56
C TYR A 46 -5.52 -5.43 0.59
N GLY A 47 -4.70 -5.48 -0.47
CA GLY A 47 -3.54 -6.38 -0.52
C GLY A 47 -2.52 -6.11 0.59
N ALA A 48 -2.28 -4.83 0.91
CA ALA A 48 -1.41 -4.44 2.01
C ALA A 48 -1.97 -4.88 3.38
N ALA A 49 -3.28 -4.72 3.61
CA ALA A 49 -3.94 -5.14 4.85
C ALA A 49 -3.89 -6.66 5.04
N VAL A 50 -4.17 -7.43 3.98
CA VAL A 50 -4.05 -8.90 4.01
C VAL A 50 -2.61 -9.31 4.32
N LYS A 51 -1.63 -8.67 3.67
CA LYS A 51 -0.21 -8.96 3.93
C LYS A 51 0.20 -8.61 5.37
N ALA A 52 -0.29 -7.50 5.91
CA ALA A 52 -0.04 -7.09 7.28
C ALA A 52 -0.62 -8.11 8.28
N ALA A 53 -1.87 -8.55 8.09
CA ALA A 53 -2.50 -9.56 8.95
C ALA A 53 -1.70 -10.88 8.96
N ILE A 54 -1.20 -11.32 7.80
CA ILE A 54 -0.35 -12.51 7.68
C ILE A 54 0.96 -12.34 8.47
N LEU A 55 1.59 -11.17 8.41
CA LEU A 55 2.85 -10.88 9.12
C LEU A 55 2.64 -10.70 10.63
N SER A 56 1.49 -10.17 11.04
CA SER A 56 1.10 -10.02 12.45
C SER A 56 0.70 -11.34 13.11
N GLY A 57 0.51 -12.42 12.33
CA GLY A 57 0.09 -13.71 12.85
C GLY A 57 -1.39 -13.83 13.18
N GLU A 58 -2.22 -12.86 12.76
CA GLU A 58 -3.66 -12.81 13.03
C GLU A 58 -4.49 -13.52 11.93
N GLY A 59 -3.89 -14.48 11.21
CA GLY A 59 -4.49 -15.18 10.07
C GLY A 59 -4.92 -16.62 10.36
N ASN A 60 -5.97 -17.07 9.69
CA ASN A 60 -6.39 -18.47 9.63
C ASN A 60 -5.40 -19.32 8.79
N GLU A 61 -5.09 -20.54 9.24
CA GLU A 61 -4.08 -21.48 8.68
C GLU A 61 -4.12 -21.67 7.14
N LYS A 62 -5.28 -21.45 6.51
CA LYS A 62 -5.46 -21.60 5.05
C LYS A 62 -4.85 -20.45 4.23
N MET A 63 -4.37 -19.36 4.85
CA MET A 63 -3.68 -18.24 4.18
C MET A 63 -2.16 -18.41 4.02
N TYR A 64 -1.57 -19.51 4.49
CA TYR A 64 -0.11 -19.66 4.54
C TYR A 64 0.42 -20.59 3.46
N LYS A 65 0.83 -20.06 2.30
CA LYS A 65 1.93 -20.64 1.48
C LYS A 65 2.66 -19.55 0.70
N GLY A 66 3.48 -18.78 1.39
CA GLY A 66 4.61 -18.09 0.79
C GLY A 66 5.89 -18.79 1.25
N GLU A 67 6.60 -19.45 0.34
CA GLU A 67 7.89 -20.06 0.65
C GLU A 67 8.90 -18.97 1.02
N ARG A 68 9.38 -18.99 2.27
CA ARG A 68 10.60 -18.26 2.63
C ARG A 68 11.79 -19.08 2.17
N ALA A 69 12.32 -18.78 1.00
CA ALA A 69 13.65 -19.25 0.60
C ALA A 69 14.68 -18.51 1.46
N ARG A 70 15.03 -19.06 2.62
CA ARG A 70 16.22 -18.66 3.37
C ARG A 70 17.24 -19.78 3.22
N THR A 71 18.32 -19.53 2.50
CA THR A 71 19.42 -20.49 2.38
C THR A 71 20.72 -19.89 2.88
N LYS A 72 21.30 -20.57 3.87
CA LYS A 72 22.69 -20.58 4.38
C LYS A 72 23.21 -19.34 5.14
N ASP A 73 22.92 -19.33 6.44
CA ASP A 73 23.86 -19.41 7.58
C ASP A 73 25.31 -18.90 7.44
N ASN A 74 25.50 -17.72 6.86
CA ASN A 74 26.75 -16.97 6.99
C ASN A 74 26.43 -15.65 7.72
N ASN A 75 26.83 -15.56 9.00
CA ASN A 75 26.75 -14.33 9.79
C ASN A 75 27.80 -13.32 9.30
N TRP A 76 27.61 -12.80 8.08
CA TRP A 76 28.31 -11.65 7.54
C TRP A 76 27.29 -10.51 7.44
N THR A 77 27.36 -9.58 8.39
CA THR A 77 26.60 -8.33 8.34
C THR A 77 27.48 -7.27 7.67
N GLU A 78 27.46 -7.21 6.34
CA GLU A 78 27.99 -6.03 5.64
C GLU A 78 26.90 -4.96 5.59
N GLU A 79 27.16 -3.81 6.21
CA GLU A 79 26.26 -2.66 6.18
C GLU A 79 26.34 -1.99 4.80
N ILE A 80 25.29 -2.18 3.99
CA ILE A 80 25.21 -1.60 2.64
C ILE A 80 24.92 -0.10 2.78
N THR A 81 25.97 0.74 2.73
CA THR A 81 25.84 2.20 2.63
C THR A 81 25.42 2.58 1.20
N ASN A 82 24.19 3.09 1.07
CA ASN A 82 23.71 3.72 -0.15
C ASN A 82 22.96 4.98 0.26
N ASP A 83 23.57 6.12 0.02
CA ASP A 83 23.12 7.41 0.59
C ASP A 83 22.16 8.15 -0.36
N LYS A 84 22.01 7.69 -1.62
CA LYS A 84 21.14 8.35 -2.58
C LYS A 84 19.67 8.00 -2.31
N GLY A 85 18.94 8.99 -1.80
CA GLY A 85 17.49 8.90 -1.53
C GLY A 85 17.12 8.18 -0.22
N ARG A 86 18.11 7.92 0.65
CA ARG A 86 17.88 7.42 2.01
C ARG A 86 18.05 8.56 3.00
N LEU A 87 17.16 8.62 3.97
CA LEU A 87 17.27 9.53 5.12
C LEU A 87 18.18 8.91 6.16
N SER A 88 18.98 9.73 6.84
CA SER A 88 19.76 9.29 7.99
C SER A 88 18.82 8.92 9.16
N LYS A 89 19.34 8.16 10.12
CA LYS A 89 18.57 7.79 11.32
C LYS A 89 18.12 9.03 12.09
N GLU A 90 18.99 10.04 12.20
CA GLU A 90 18.73 11.30 12.88
C GLU A 90 17.65 12.11 12.16
N GLU A 91 17.64 12.11 10.83
CA GLU A 91 16.59 12.76 10.04
C GLU A 91 15.24 12.09 10.21
N ILE A 92 15.20 10.75 10.21
CA ILE A 92 13.99 9.98 10.46
C ILE A 92 13.45 10.29 11.86
N GLU A 93 14.32 10.31 12.87
CA GLU A 93 13.92 10.58 14.25
C GLU A 93 13.36 11.99 14.42
N ARG A 94 13.99 13.00 13.80
CA ARG A 94 13.45 14.37 13.74
C ARG A 94 12.08 14.40 13.07
N MET A 95 11.90 13.73 11.93
CA MET A 95 10.61 13.66 11.24
C MET A 95 9.51 13.02 12.12
N VAL A 96 9.85 11.97 12.87
CA VAL A 96 8.91 11.31 13.79
C VAL A 96 8.49 12.23 14.94
N GLN A 97 9.44 12.99 15.51
CA GLN A 97 9.14 13.96 16.57
C GLN A 97 8.26 15.11 16.06
N GLU A 98 8.55 15.64 14.86
CA GLU A 98 7.73 16.68 14.23
C GLU A 98 6.32 16.19 13.92
N ALA A 99 6.17 14.98 13.38
CA ALA A 99 4.86 14.38 13.11
C ALA A 99 4.04 14.18 14.40
N ALA A 100 4.68 13.79 15.51
CA ALA A 100 4.03 13.66 16.81
C ALA A 100 3.55 15.01 17.35
N LYS A 101 4.34 16.07 17.16
CA LYS A 101 3.97 17.45 17.51
C LYS A 101 2.73 17.90 16.73
N TYR A 102 2.73 17.75 15.40
CA TYR A 102 1.58 18.14 14.57
C TYR A 102 0.31 17.37 14.90
N LYS A 103 0.43 16.07 15.21
CA LYS A 103 -0.71 15.28 15.70
C LYS A 103 -1.34 15.91 16.96
N SER A 104 -0.52 16.35 17.92
CA SER A 104 -1.02 17.00 19.15
C SER A 104 -1.74 18.32 18.85
N GLU A 105 -1.19 19.14 17.95
CA GLU A 105 -1.78 20.41 17.54
C GLU A 105 -3.14 20.19 16.84
N ASP A 106 -3.22 19.21 15.93
CA ASP A 106 -4.46 18.82 15.25
C ASP A 106 -5.54 18.34 16.23
N GLU A 107 -5.16 17.57 17.26
CA GLU A 107 -6.07 17.10 18.31
C GLU A 107 -6.63 18.27 19.16
N GLU A 108 -5.82 19.28 19.47
CA GLU A 108 -6.28 20.47 20.18
C GLU A 108 -7.21 21.33 19.33
N LEU A 109 -6.90 21.50 18.05
CA LEU A 109 -7.76 22.23 17.10
C LEU A 109 -9.11 21.53 16.95
N LYS A 110 -9.11 20.20 16.83
CA LYS A 110 -10.34 19.41 16.77
C LYS A 110 -11.23 19.66 18.00
N LYS A 111 -10.67 19.62 19.22
CA LYS A 111 -11.42 19.90 20.46
C LYS A 111 -12.03 21.31 20.46
N LYS A 112 -11.27 22.32 20.01
CA LYS A 112 -11.76 23.70 19.91
C LYS A 112 -12.91 23.83 18.90
N VAL A 113 -12.81 23.17 17.75
CA VAL A 113 -13.86 23.15 16.72
C VAL A 113 -15.12 22.46 17.24
N GLU A 114 -14.97 21.31 17.90
CA GLU A 114 -16.08 20.57 18.51
C GLU A 114 -16.79 21.41 19.58
N ALA A 115 -16.05 22.04 20.48
CA ALA A 115 -16.61 22.92 21.51
C ALA A 115 -17.36 24.13 20.92
N LYS A 116 -16.81 24.74 19.86
CA LYS A 116 -17.46 25.85 19.16
C LYS A 116 -18.74 25.42 18.46
N ASN A 117 -18.71 24.28 17.77
CA ASN A 117 -19.89 23.74 17.09
C ASN A 117 -20.99 23.38 18.08
N ALA A 118 -20.65 22.74 19.21
CA ALA A 118 -21.60 22.41 20.26
C ALA A 118 -22.31 23.64 20.83
N LEU A 119 -21.58 24.76 20.99
CA LEU A 119 -22.13 26.03 21.49
C LEU A 119 -22.99 26.77 20.45
N LEU A 120 -22.72 26.56 19.15
CA LEU A 120 -23.48 27.17 18.05
C LEU A 120 -24.79 26.43 17.75
N THR A 121 -24.84 25.13 18.02
CA THR A 121 -26.02 24.27 17.77
C THR A 121 -27.01 24.19 18.93
N THR A 122 -26.73 24.86 20.05
CA THR A 122 -27.67 25.10 21.17
C THR A 122 -28.28 26.48 21.08
#